data_AF-A0A258DK31-F1
#
_entry.id   AF-A0A258DK31-F1
#
_cell.length_a   1.000
_cell.length_b   1.000
_cell.length_c   1.000
_cell.angle_alpha   90.00
_cell.angle_beta   90.00
_cell.angle_gamma   90.00
#
_symmetry.space_group_name_H-M   'P 1'
#
loop_
_entity.id
_entity.type
_entity.pdbx_description
1 polymer ?
#
loop_
_entity_poly.entity_id
_entity_poly.type
_entity_poly.pdbx_seq_one_letter_code
_entity_poly.pdbx_strand_id
1 'polypeptide(L)' 'MNSDPLNFPKAGNLLISEPFLQDENFVRSVVLLCEHNTEGSFGFVLNKPSILNLGDLVDELSFLEN' A
#
# COMPACT_ATOMS: atom_id res chain seq x y z
N MET A 1 4.68 22.80 -11.29
CA MET A 1 3.99 21.89 -10.34
C MET A 1 4.36 20.47 -10.74
N ASN A 2 5.37 19.77 -10.22
CA ASN A 2 6.25 19.90 -9.06
C ASN A 2 7.69 19.72 -9.55
N SER A 3 8.56 20.67 -9.24
CA SER A 3 9.99 20.64 -9.63
C SER A 3 10.89 20.67 -8.40
N ASP A 4 10.38 20.26 -7.24
CA ASP A 4 11.17 20.16 -6.03
C ASP A 4 11.86 18.79 -6.00
N PRO A 5 13.20 18.72 -6.17
CA PRO A 5 13.96 17.47 -6.18
C PRO A 5 13.93 16.73 -4.83
N LEU A 6 13.36 17.33 -3.78
CA LEU A 6 13.19 16.67 -2.48
C LEU A 6 11.98 15.73 -2.43
N ASN A 7 11.05 15.81 -3.39
CA ASN A 7 9.77 15.09 -3.33
C ASN A 7 9.73 13.82 -4.20
N PHE A 8 10.86 13.11 -4.27
CA PHE A 8 10.88 11.76 -4.83
C PHE A 8 10.34 10.75 -3.80
N PRO A 9 9.48 9.81 -4.22
CA PRO A 9 8.97 8.77 -3.33
C PRO A 9 10.10 7.99 -2.67
N LYS A 10 10.02 7.81 -1.35
CA LYS A 10 10.95 7.00 -0.56
C LYS A 10 10.19 6.13 0.42
N ALA A 11 10.82 5.04 0.85
CA ALA A 11 10.29 4.21 1.94
C ALA A 11 9.91 5.09 3.15
N GLY A 12 8.75 4.82 3.74
CA GLY A 12 8.13 5.60 4.80
C GLY A 12 7.21 6.73 4.33
N ASN A 13 7.19 7.08 3.03
CA ASN A 13 6.25 8.08 2.52
C ASN A 13 4.83 7.52 2.43
N LEU A 14 3.85 8.42 2.61
CA LEU A 14 2.45 8.15 2.29
C LEU A 14 2.13 8.73 0.92
N LEU A 15 1.64 7.88 0.02
CA LEU A 15 1.11 8.28 -1.28
C LEU A 15 -0.39 8.43 -1.15
N ILE A 16 -0.91 9.62 -1.44
CA ILE A 16 -2.34 9.92 -1.39
C ILE A 16 -2.85 9.94 -2.83
N SER A 17 -3.87 9.14 -3.12
CA SER A 17 -4.49 9.14 -4.44
C SER A 17 -5.08 10.50 -4.77
N GLU A 18 -4.98 10.91 -6.03
CA GLU A 18 -5.72 12.07 -6.53
C GLU A 18 -7.24 11.90 -6.35
N PRO A 19 -8.00 12.98 -6.06
CA PRO A 19 -9.43 12.89 -5.74
C PRO A 19 -10.29 12.18 -6.79
N PHE A 20 -9.88 12.22 -8.06
CA PHE A 20 -10.61 11.70 -9.22
C PHE A 20 -9.90 10.54 -9.91
N LEU A 21 -8.95 9.89 -9.25
CA LEU A 21 -8.31 8.68 -9.78
C LEU A 21 -9.37 7.58 -9.99
N GLN A 22 -9.51 7.11 -11.23
CA GLN A 22 -10.55 6.15 -11.62
C GLN A 22 -10.13 4.68 -11.47
N ASP A 23 -8.86 4.41 -11.14
CA ASP A 23 -8.39 3.04 -10.88
C ASP A 23 -9.00 2.52 -9.58
N GLU A 24 -9.83 1.49 -9.66
CA GLU A 24 -10.53 0.89 -8.51
C GLU A 24 -9.57 0.38 -7.42
N ASN A 25 -8.35 -0.03 -7.80
CA ASN A 25 -7.35 -0.50 -6.85
C ASN A 25 -6.85 0.65 -5.95
N PHE A 26 -6.82 1.87 -6.45
CA PHE A 26 -6.23 3.04 -5.79
C PHE A 26 -7.20 4.21 -5.57
N VAL A 27 -8.47 4.08 -5.94
CA VAL A 27 -9.47 5.13 -5.70
C VAL A 27 -9.56 5.43 -4.21
N ARG A 28 -9.35 6.71 -3.86
CA ARG A 28 -9.29 7.21 -2.48
C ARG A 28 -8.32 6.45 -1.57
N SER A 29 -7.25 5.85 -2.11
CA SER A 29 -6.28 5.09 -1.31
C SER A 29 -5.23 5.98 -0.67
N VAL A 30 -4.82 5.60 0.54
CA VAL A 30 -3.57 6.04 1.18
C VAL A 30 -2.63 4.84 1.20
N VAL A 31 -1.51 4.95 0.50
CA VAL A 31 -0.51 3.88 0.39
C VAL A 31 0.72 4.23 1.22
N LEU A 32 1.14 3.35 2.13
CA LEU A 32 2.45 3.43 2.79
C LEU A 32 3.49 2.76 1.89
N LEU A 33 4.48 3.54 1.43
CA LEU A 33 5.59 3.00 0.65
C LEU A 33 6.59 2.33 1.59
N CYS A 34 6.82 1.03 1.42
CA CYS A 34 7.76 0.26 2.24
C CYS A 34 9.13 0.16 1.57
N GLU A 35 9.15 0.09 0.24
CA GLU A 35 10.37 -0.03 -0.55
C GLU A 35 10.22 0.76 -1.85
N HIS A 36 11.31 1.39 -2.28
CA HIS A 36 11.41 2.07 -3.57
C HIS A 36 12.85 2.01 -4.06
N ASN A 37 13.09 1.29 -5.14
CA ASN A 37 14.41 1.14 -5.76
C ASN A 37 14.27 0.95 -7.28
N THR A 38 15.35 0.56 -7.94
CA THR A 38 15.40 0.37 -9.40
C THR A 38 14.54 -0.79 -9.90
N GLU A 39 14.27 -1.79 -9.05
CA GLU A 39 13.43 -2.95 -9.39
C GLU A 39 11.94 -2.60 -9.28
N GLY A 40 11.60 -1.61 -8.46
CA GLY A 40 10.23 -1.11 -8.36
C GLY A 40 9.89 -0.53 -6.99
N SER A 41 8.60 -0.56 -6.69
CA SER A 41 8.01 0.01 -5.47
C SER A 41 7.05 -0.99 -4.84
N PHE A 42 7.12 -1.11 -3.52
CA PHE A 42 6.23 -1.97 -2.74
C PHE A 42 5.65 -1.20 -1.57
N GLY A 43 4.38 -1.43 -1.24
CA GLY A 43 3.68 -0.74 -0.18
C GLY A 43 2.31 -1.32 0.15
N PHE A 44 1.69 -0.79 1.21
CA PHE A 44 0.40 -1.24 1.72
C PHE A 44 -0.66 -0.15 1.61
N VAL A 45 -1.87 -0.53 1.20
CA VAL A 45 -3.05 0.35 1.31
C VAL A 45 -3.53 0.35 2.76
N LEU A 46 -3.52 1.51 3.40
CA LEU A 46 -3.85 1.63 4.84
C LEU A 46 -5.34 1.83 5.12
N ASN A 47 -6.10 2.34 4.15
CA ASN A 47 -7.47 2.81 4.36
C ASN A 47 -8.52 2.03 3.56
N LYS A 48 -8.19 0.80 3.14
CA LYS A 48 -9.13 -0.16 2.56
C LYS A 48 -9.10 -1.43 3.41
N PRO A 49 -9.97 -1.57 4.43
CA PRO A 49 -9.98 -2.74 5.29
C PRO A 49 -10.33 -3.99 4.49
N SER A 50 -9.70 -5.11 4.84
CA SER A 50 -10.05 -6.42 4.28
C SER A 50 -11.43 -6.86 4.76
N ILE A 51 -12.08 -7.71 3.96
CA ILE A 51 -13.30 -8.44 4.39
C ILE A 51 -12.99 -9.62 5.31
N LEU A 52 -11.73 -10.06 5.34
CA LEU A 52 -11.26 -11.16 6.18
C LEU A 52 -10.73 -10.59 7.51
N ASN A 53 -11.10 -11.21 8.62
CA ASN A 53 -10.45 -10.94 9.89
C ASN A 53 -9.21 -11.80 10.02
N LEU A 54 -8.18 -11.26 10.67
CA LEU A 54 -6.94 -12.00 10.91
C LEU A 54 -7.18 -13.27 11.73
N GLY A 55 -8.10 -13.24 12.70
CA GLY A 55 -8.44 -14.43 13.50
C GLY A 55 -8.95 -15.59 12.64
N ASP A 56 -9.84 -15.30 11.68
CA ASP A 56 -10.40 -16.30 10.76
C ASP A 56 -9.29 -16.92 9.86
N LEU A 57 -8.28 -16.12 9.51
CA LEU A 57 -7.16 -16.54 8.68
C LEU A 57 -6.10 -17.32 9.46
N VAL A 58 -5.87 -17.02 10.74
CA VAL A 58 -4.85 -17.72 11.56
C VAL A 58 -5.16 -19.21 11.68
N ASP A 59 -6.43 -19.57 11.85
CA ASP A 59 -6.86 -20.97 11.85
C ASP A 59 -6.55 -21.65 10.51
N GLU A 60 -6.78 -20.95 9.40
CA GLU A 60 -6.41 -21.41 8.07
C GLU A 60 -4.90 -21.53 7.90
N LEU A 61 -4.06 -20.64 8.42
CA LEU A 61 -2.61 -20.65 8.21
C LEU A 61 -1.84 -21.68 9.05
N SER A 62 -2.50 -22.38 9.96
CA SER A 62 -1.90 -23.42 10.81
C SER A 62 -1.17 -24.53 10.03
N PHE A 63 -1.51 -24.75 8.75
CA PHE A 63 -0.81 -25.73 7.90
C PHE A 63 0.62 -25.31 7.50
N LEU A 64 0.98 -24.02 7.60
CA LEU A 64 2.30 -23.51 7.25
C LEU A 64 3.37 -23.78 8.34
N GLU A 65 2.97 -24.28 9.50
CA GLU A 65 3.88 -24.64 10.61
C GLU A 65 4.52 -26.04 10.46
N ASN A 66 4.47 -26.65 9.27
CA ASN A 66 5.11 -27.94 8.97
C ASN A 66 6.41 -27.81 8.17
#